data_AF-A0AA36I8M6-F1
#
_entry.id   AF-A0AA36I8M6-F1
#
_cell.length_a   1.000
_cell.length_b   1.000
_cell.length_c   1.000
_cell.angle_alpha   90.00
_cell.angle_beta   90.00
_cell.angle_gamma   90.00
#
_symmetry.space_group_name_H-M   'P 1'
#
loop_
_entity.id
_entity.type
_entity.pdbx_description
1 polymer ?
#
loop_
_entity_poly.entity_id
_entity_poly.type
_entity_poly.pdbx_seq_one_letter_code
_entity_poly.pdbx_strand_id
1 'polypeptide(L)'
;MSAWQWQEWQEWGEWVEWEAPREHPRDFKPCCVESNPWSYPAEAPEPLSDSKGCEDEDLCCYISLASASEPETVLGLGVFAHRRTLRQLRRGLPPDISFTTDYVDVEAFNEGLRVAQSRPRRSTALVTSSRGELNAWLPLYIHASHWARSRQYIGPAFQSLLGPGQLGQLSASDALNVCCSLLTHAATDLSLGAKVTERAVQMYADVHRLLLQLAYEWPELKQAAADRVHTFLSEPAKRVRRSTHSMGDLAHCLLVVDDVDWKHLESAAIPEALRRHVWRRECEGLLFDEGSFDGSASSLLKEWENFAPNACKVLCFITFYIREFGKPTGSSLEDVMVEMDGRWGRLSPASHCKIASFCNSLHQQATLRGILELMQASYIEEYLAETVLWAVRHGSRRAGRANWRRGCGPRREATPQLAPADSCPLLRSLQGARGVHKSCANRTMQWRPKKACTEMEEECEGVQTWTVQPVHWGIPWYVPPMFVFAMPWQGWWFP
;
A
#
# COMPACT_ATOMS: atom_id res chain seq x y z
N MET A 1 -34.26 11.59 -9.17
CA MET A 1 -32.88 11.38 -8.67
C MET A 1 -32.52 12.61 -7.87
N SER A 2 -32.18 12.47 -6.59
CA SER A 2 -31.84 13.62 -5.75
C SER A 2 -30.38 14.05 -5.99
N ALA A 3 -30.07 15.34 -5.82
CA ALA A 3 -28.70 15.88 -5.89
C ALA A 3 -27.68 15.11 -5.02
N TRP A 4 -28.15 14.49 -3.93
CA TRP A 4 -27.40 13.56 -3.08
C TRP A 4 -26.87 12.30 -3.79
N GLN A 5 -27.57 11.80 -4.82
CA GLN A 5 -27.19 10.58 -5.55
C GLN A 5 -26.17 10.86 -6.67
N TRP A 6 -26.00 12.13 -7.06
CA TRP A 6 -25.03 12.55 -8.07
C TRP A 6 -23.63 12.74 -7.45
N GLN A 7 -23.56 13.24 -6.21
CA GLN A 7 -22.32 13.38 -5.44
C GLN A 7 -21.73 12.02 -5.03
N GLU A 8 -22.61 11.05 -4.71
CA GLU A 8 -22.24 9.65 -4.46
C GLU A 8 -21.77 8.93 -5.75
N TRP A 9 -21.93 9.51 -6.94
CA TRP A 9 -21.44 8.92 -8.20
C TRP A 9 -20.06 9.48 -8.59
N GLN A 10 -19.77 10.75 -8.31
CA GLN A 10 -18.41 11.32 -8.49
C GLN A 10 -17.39 10.71 -7.52
N GLU A 11 -17.78 10.40 -6.27
CA GLU A 11 -16.90 9.74 -5.29
C GLU A 11 -16.53 8.27 -5.62
N TRP A 12 -17.20 7.64 -6.59
CA TRP A 12 -16.86 6.29 -7.08
C TRP A 12 -16.06 6.32 -8.39
N GLY A 13 -16.02 7.46 -9.09
CA GLY A 13 -15.23 7.69 -10.30
C GLY A 13 -13.78 8.09 -10.01
N GLU A 14 -13.47 8.54 -8.80
CA GLU A 14 -12.11 8.88 -8.35
C GLU A 14 -11.41 7.71 -7.64
N TRP A 15 -11.38 6.55 -8.28
CA TRP A 15 -10.29 5.60 -8.04
C TRP A 15 -9.29 5.77 -9.17
N VAL A 16 -8.22 6.49 -8.83
CA VAL A 16 -6.94 6.66 -9.55
C VAL A 16 -6.84 5.77 -10.80
N GLU A 17 -7.16 6.36 -11.96
CA GLU A 17 -6.38 6.06 -13.15
C GLU A 17 -4.92 6.26 -12.75
N TRP A 18 -4.20 5.18 -12.54
CA TRP A 18 -2.76 5.20 -12.81
C TRP A 18 -2.64 5.30 -14.33
N GLU A 19 -2.93 6.48 -14.89
CA GLU A 19 -2.22 6.88 -16.09
C GLU A 19 -0.76 6.97 -15.66
N ALA A 20 0.06 6.01 -16.12
CA ALA A 20 1.51 6.15 -16.02
C ALA A 20 1.85 7.57 -16.52
N PRO A 21 2.61 8.38 -15.76
CA PRO A 21 3.00 9.69 -16.24
C PRO A 21 3.62 9.51 -17.62
N ARG A 22 3.08 10.21 -18.63
CA ARG A 22 3.67 10.29 -19.97
C ARG A 22 5.00 11.05 -19.83
N GLU A 23 6.00 10.41 -19.25
CA GLU A 23 7.36 10.90 -19.29
C GLU A 23 7.88 10.68 -20.70
N HIS A 24 8.25 11.77 -21.36
CA HIS A 24 9.07 11.71 -22.56
C HIS A 24 10.31 10.85 -22.27
N PRO A 25 10.68 9.89 -23.14
CA PRO A 25 11.87 9.08 -22.94
C PRO A 25 13.07 10.01 -22.90
N ARG A 26 13.68 10.17 -21.73
CA ARG A 26 15.04 10.70 -21.60
C ARG A 26 15.98 9.50 -21.61
N ASP A 27 16.93 9.54 -22.54
CA ASP A 27 18.03 8.58 -22.65
C ASP A 27 18.81 8.51 -21.33
N PHE A 28 18.47 7.54 -20.50
CA PHE A 28 19.22 7.22 -19.29
C PHE A 28 20.30 6.20 -19.69
N LYS A 29 21.52 6.68 -19.95
CA LYS A 29 22.69 5.81 -20.12
C LYS A 29 23.02 5.14 -18.77
N PRO A 30 23.13 3.81 -18.70
CA PRO A 30 23.62 3.15 -17.50
C PRO A 30 25.10 3.49 -17.30
N CYS A 31 25.46 3.99 -16.11
CA CYS A 31 26.84 4.17 -15.69
C CYS A 31 27.48 2.80 -15.44
N CYS A 32 28.11 2.23 -16.46
CA CYS A 32 29.24 1.33 -16.25
C CYS A 32 30.46 2.18 -15.89
N VAL A 33 31.17 1.77 -14.84
CA VAL A 33 32.47 2.33 -14.46
C VAL A 33 33.48 1.96 -15.54
N GLU A 34 33.66 2.84 -16.52
CA GLU A 34 34.86 2.85 -17.37
C GLU A 34 35.69 4.07 -16.98
N SER A 35 36.87 3.77 -16.43
CA SER A 35 37.95 4.74 -16.23
C SER A 35 38.40 5.29 -17.58
N ASN A 36 38.18 6.57 -17.83
CA ASN A 36 38.88 7.29 -18.89
C ASN A 36 39.35 8.67 -18.40
N PRO A 37 40.59 9.08 -18.71
CA PRO A 37 41.20 10.29 -18.18
C PRO A 37 40.81 11.52 -19.01
N TRP A 38 40.61 12.62 -18.32
CA TRP A 38 40.16 13.91 -18.83
C TRP A 38 41.14 14.54 -19.83
N SER A 39 40.58 15.10 -20.92
CA SER A 39 41.00 16.41 -21.44
C SER A 39 39.94 16.98 -22.37
N TYR A 40 39.25 18.04 -21.93
CA TYR A 40 38.64 19.04 -22.80
C TYR A 40 38.81 20.44 -22.18
N PRO A 41 38.92 21.49 -23.03
CA PRO A 41 39.41 22.80 -22.64
C PRO A 41 38.32 23.72 -22.07
N ALA A 42 38.79 24.74 -21.36
CA ALA A 42 37.99 25.79 -20.74
C ALA A 42 37.43 26.76 -21.78
N GLU A 43 36.11 26.88 -21.84
CA GLU A 43 35.44 28.09 -22.34
C GLU A 43 34.36 28.49 -21.32
N ALA A 44 34.46 29.73 -20.85
CA ALA A 44 33.56 30.33 -19.87
C ALA A 44 32.30 30.86 -20.57
N PRO A 45 31.08 30.55 -20.09
CA PRO A 45 29.86 31.20 -20.58
C PRO A 45 29.68 32.57 -19.92
N GLU A 46 29.32 33.57 -20.73
CA GLU A 46 28.95 34.91 -20.28
C GLU A 46 27.65 34.93 -19.44
N PRO A 47 27.50 35.88 -18.50
CA PRO A 47 26.34 35.94 -17.63
C PRO A 47 25.14 36.62 -18.31
N LEU A 48 24.07 35.84 -18.51
CA LEU A 48 22.74 36.38 -18.81
C LEU A 48 22.13 36.98 -17.54
N SER A 49 21.85 38.28 -17.61
CA SER A 49 21.07 39.04 -16.62
C SER A 49 19.57 38.93 -16.94
N ASP A 50 18.76 39.15 -15.90
CA ASP A 50 17.29 39.21 -15.86
C ASP A 50 16.51 37.89 -15.77
N SER A 51 16.41 37.37 -14.54
CA SER A 51 15.15 36.80 -14.06
C SER A 51 14.82 37.38 -12.68
N LYS A 52 13.76 38.19 -12.63
CA LYS A 52 13.26 38.89 -11.45
C LYS A 52 11.87 38.33 -11.16
N GLY A 53 11.69 37.70 -10.00
CA GLY A 53 10.38 37.40 -9.44
C GLY A 53 9.93 35.94 -9.46
N CYS A 54 10.70 35.05 -8.85
CA CYS A 54 10.16 33.80 -8.30
C CYS A 54 10.93 33.45 -7.01
N GLU A 55 10.90 34.36 -6.02
CA GLU A 55 11.44 34.12 -4.66
C GLU A 55 10.41 33.35 -3.80
N ASP A 56 9.82 32.28 -4.33
CA ASP A 56 9.34 31.20 -3.47
C ASP A 56 10.54 30.24 -3.40
N GLU A 57 11.46 30.52 -2.48
CA GLU A 57 12.51 29.57 -2.10
C GLU A 57 11.81 28.36 -1.45
N ASP A 58 11.35 27.43 -2.29
CA ASP A 58 10.88 26.14 -1.83
C ASP A 58 12.02 25.48 -1.06
N LEU A 59 11.82 25.33 0.26
CA LEU A 59 12.78 24.72 1.17
C LEU A 59 13.02 23.27 0.76
N CYS A 60 14.01 23.04 -0.09
CA CYS A 60 14.45 21.71 -0.49
C CYS A 60 15.38 21.15 0.59
N CYS A 61 14.86 20.33 1.50
CA CYS A 61 15.70 19.59 2.44
C CYS A 61 16.32 18.37 1.76
N TYR A 62 17.53 18.53 1.24
CA TYR A 62 18.36 17.41 0.80
C TYR A 62 19.14 16.87 1.98
N ILE A 63 18.68 15.75 2.55
CA ILE A 63 19.39 15.09 3.64
C ILE A 63 19.82 13.70 3.18
N SER A 64 21.12 13.46 3.26
CA SER A 64 21.70 12.16 2.98
C SER A 64 21.67 11.30 4.23
N LEU A 65 21.60 9.97 4.07
CA LEU A 65 21.75 9.05 5.19
C LEU A 65 23.12 9.19 5.90
N ALA A 66 24.12 9.85 5.31
CA ALA A 66 25.38 10.15 6.00
C ALA A 66 25.20 11.15 7.14
N SER A 67 24.23 12.07 7.01
CA SER A 67 23.86 13.03 8.06
C SER A 67 23.28 12.34 9.30
N ALA A 68 22.85 11.07 9.23
CA ALA A 68 22.43 10.30 10.40
C ALA A 68 23.53 10.12 11.46
N SER A 69 24.80 10.21 11.05
CA SER A 69 25.95 10.09 11.95
C SER A 69 26.19 11.35 12.78
N GLU A 70 25.58 12.48 12.40
CA GLU A 70 25.64 13.71 13.18
C GLU A 70 24.84 13.52 14.48
N PRO A 71 25.38 13.97 15.62
CA PRO A 71 24.82 13.67 16.93
C PRO A 71 23.43 14.29 17.14
N GLU A 72 23.17 15.44 16.50
CA GLU A 72 21.91 16.18 16.66
C GLU A 72 20.84 15.75 15.63
N THR A 73 21.25 15.17 14.52
CA THR A 73 20.35 14.86 13.40
C THR A 73 19.45 13.66 13.73
N VAL A 74 18.14 13.84 13.48
CA VAL A 74 17.11 12.81 13.68
C VAL A 74 16.35 12.62 12.38
N LEU A 75 16.83 11.67 11.58
CA LEU A 75 16.18 11.30 10.32
C LEU A 75 14.89 10.52 10.52
N GLY A 76 13.94 10.79 9.63
CA GLY A 76 12.73 10.01 9.42
C GLY A 76 12.38 9.93 7.93
N LEU A 77 11.29 9.22 7.64
CA LEU A 77 10.70 9.10 6.32
C LEU A 77 9.63 10.17 6.15
N GLY A 78 9.74 10.89 5.04
CA GLY A 78 8.65 11.69 4.51
C GLY A 78 7.53 10.80 3.99
N VAL A 79 6.32 11.06 4.46
CA VAL A 79 5.12 10.31 4.07
C VAL A 79 3.97 11.26 3.80
N PHE A 80 3.05 10.81 2.96
CA PHE A 80 1.81 11.50 2.67
C PHE A 80 0.64 10.71 3.24
N ALA A 81 0.01 11.23 4.28
CA ALA A 81 -1.22 10.71 4.84
C ALA A 81 -2.41 11.29 4.05
N HIS A 82 -3.13 10.42 3.35
CA HIS A 82 -4.31 10.81 2.59
C HIS A 82 -5.44 11.23 3.53
N ARG A 83 -6.34 12.09 3.03
CA ARG A 83 -7.54 12.43 3.80
C ARG A 83 -8.41 11.17 3.96
N ARG A 84 -8.79 10.85 5.20
CA ARG A 84 -9.71 9.74 5.47
C ARG A 84 -11.02 9.93 4.71
N THR A 85 -11.39 8.92 3.94
CA THR A 85 -12.72 8.81 3.34
C THR A 85 -13.80 8.72 4.43
N LEU A 86 -15.04 9.13 4.11
CA LEU A 86 -16.18 8.98 5.03
C LEU A 86 -16.35 7.53 5.50
N ARG A 87 -16.01 6.57 4.63
CA ARG A 87 -16.05 5.15 4.96
C ARG A 87 -14.99 4.74 5.98
N GLN A 88 -13.76 5.24 5.84
CA GLN A 88 -12.69 4.99 6.82
C GLN A 88 -13.08 5.58 8.17
N LEU A 89 -13.57 6.84 8.20
CA LEU A 89 -14.06 7.49 9.41
C LEU A 89 -15.16 6.68 10.12
N ARG A 90 -16.20 6.25 9.39
CA ARG A 90 -17.30 5.43 9.95
C ARG A 90 -16.85 4.08 10.50
N ARG A 91 -15.72 3.56 10.02
CA ARG A 91 -15.18 2.25 10.41
C ARG A 91 -14.01 2.35 11.39
N GLY A 92 -13.60 3.56 11.78
CA GLY A 92 -12.40 3.76 12.58
C GLY A 92 -11.14 3.22 11.90
N LEU A 93 -11.08 3.26 10.56
CA LEU A 93 -9.88 2.85 9.83
C LEU A 93 -8.89 4.02 9.73
N PRO A 94 -7.58 3.74 9.77
CA PRO A 94 -6.57 4.75 9.52
C PRO A 94 -6.69 5.32 8.09
N PRO A 95 -6.14 6.52 7.83
CA PRO A 95 -5.97 6.99 6.46
C PRO A 95 -5.05 6.07 5.67
N ASP A 96 -5.18 6.12 4.36
CA ASP A 96 -4.17 5.54 3.47
C ASP A 96 -2.90 6.39 3.57
N ILE A 97 -1.72 5.75 3.49
CA ILE A 97 -0.43 6.43 3.63
C ILE A 97 0.44 6.02 2.45
N SER A 98 1.06 7.01 1.80
CA SER A 98 1.94 6.83 0.66
C SER A 98 3.37 7.29 0.99
N PHE A 99 4.35 6.62 0.37
CA PHE A 99 5.73 7.06 0.41
C PHE A 99 5.93 8.25 -0.53
N THR A 100 6.54 9.33 -0.03
CA THR A 100 7.03 10.40 -0.91
C THR A 100 8.42 10.08 -1.47
N THR A 101 9.00 8.98 -1.00
CA THR A 101 10.36 8.53 -1.23
C THR A 101 11.43 9.47 -0.69
N ASP A 102 11.21 10.20 0.42
CA ASP A 102 12.22 11.12 0.98
C ASP A 102 12.65 10.82 2.42
N TYR A 103 13.92 11.11 2.71
CA TYR A 103 14.44 11.18 4.07
C TYR A 103 14.42 12.64 4.50
N VAL A 104 13.86 12.90 5.67
CA VAL A 104 13.66 14.25 6.19
C VAL A 104 14.09 14.27 7.65
N ASP A 105 14.85 15.29 8.02
CA ASP A 105 15.20 15.55 9.41
C ASP A 105 14.01 16.13 10.17
N VAL A 106 13.92 15.82 11.46
CA VAL A 106 12.79 16.25 12.29
C VAL A 106 12.70 17.78 12.41
N GLU A 107 13.82 18.50 12.48
CA GLU A 107 13.83 19.96 12.59
C GLU A 107 13.37 20.60 11.29
N ALA A 108 13.89 20.10 10.16
CA ALA A 108 13.45 20.48 8.83
C ALA A 108 11.94 20.28 8.63
N PHE A 109 11.41 19.12 9.03
CA PHE A 109 9.98 18.84 8.96
C PHE A 109 9.16 19.79 9.84
N ASN A 110 9.61 20.06 11.07
CA ASN A 110 8.93 20.96 11.98
C ASN A 110 8.96 22.43 11.52
N GLU A 111 10.04 22.90 10.89
CA GLU A 111 10.09 24.21 10.23
C GLU A 111 9.08 24.29 9.10
N GLY A 112 9.02 23.27 8.23
CA GLY A 112 8.02 23.18 7.16
C GLY A 112 6.58 23.28 7.67
N LEU A 113 6.27 22.58 8.77
CA LEU A 113 4.97 22.69 9.43
C LEU A 113 4.68 24.10 9.96
N ARG A 114 5.66 24.78 10.57
CA ARG A 114 5.50 26.17 11.05
C ARG A 114 5.24 27.13 9.90
N VAL A 115 5.98 27.00 8.81
CA VAL A 115 5.78 27.81 7.60
C VAL A 115 4.39 27.55 7.00
N ALA A 116 3.96 26.29 6.89
CA ALA A 116 2.64 25.94 6.37
C ALA A 116 1.49 26.52 7.24
N GLN A 117 1.62 26.49 8.57
CA GLN A 117 0.64 27.10 9.48
C GLN A 117 0.54 28.63 9.31
N SER A 118 1.65 29.30 8.97
CA SER A 118 1.65 30.75 8.70
C SER A 118 1.00 31.10 7.35
N ARG A 119 0.85 30.13 6.44
CA ARG A 119 0.29 30.31 5.08
C ARG A 119 -1.00 29.50 4.93
N PRO A 120 -2.17 30.00 5.38
CA PRO A 120 -3.44 29.23 5.48
C PRO A 120 -4.02 28.71 4.15
N ARG A 121 -3.39 29.02 3.01
CA ARG A 121 -3.77 28.53 1.69
C ARG A 121 -3.02 27.27 1.24
N ARG A 122 -1.95 26.83 1.93
CA ARG A 122 -1.23 25.60 1.58
C ARG A 122 -1.50 24.53 2.64
N SER A 123 -2.00 23.37 2.19
CA SER A 123 -2.18 22.17 3.03
C SER A 123 -0.89 21.37 3.20
N THR A 124 0.18 21.76 2.51
CA THR A 124 1.43 21.00 2.43
C THR A 124 2.48 21.54 3.39
N ALA A 125 3.06 20.65 4.19
CA ALA A 125 4.12 21.00 5.13
C ALA A 125 5.44 21.24 4.39
N LEU A 126 5.75 20.37 3.42
CA LEU A 126 6.95 20.43 2.58
C LEU A 126 6.61 19.94 1.17
N VAL A 127 7.31 20.47 0.17
CA VAL A 127 7.30 19.96 -1.21
C VAL A 127 8.50 19.05 -1.35
N THR A 128 8.28 17.82 -1.82
CA THR A 128 9.34 16.84 -1.94
C THR A 128 10.18 17.03 -3.18
N SER A 129 11.37 16.41 -3.19
CA SER A 129 12.24 16.35 -4.37
C SER A 129 11.57 15.72 -5.59
N SER A 130 10.60 14.83 -5.34
CA SER A 130 9.74 14.16 -6.32
C SER A 130 8.49 14.97 -6.71
N ARG A 131 8.39 16.25 -6.29
CA ARG A 131 7.23 17.15 -6.46
C ARG A 131 5.94 16.66 -5.78
N GLY A 132 6.07 15.69 -4.88
CA GLY A 132 4.98 15.20 -4.04
C GLY A 132 4.76 16.12 -2.85
N GLU A 133 3.53 16.09 -2.35
CA GLU A 133 3.19 16.74 -1.09
C GLU A 133 3.65 15.84 0.07
N LEU A 134 4.26 16.44 1.09
CA LEU A 134 4.55 15.77 2.35
C LEU A 134 3.78 16.48 3.46
N ASN A 135 3.01 15.70 4.21
CA ASN A 135 2.20 16.22 5.32
C ASN A 135 2.40 15.43 6.62
N ALA A 136 3.23 14.39 6.62
CA ALA A 136 3.55 13.61 7.78
C ALA A 136 4.99 13.07 7.71
N TRP A 137 5.49 12.66 8.87
CA TRP A 137 6.86 12.22 9.09
C TRP A 137 6.87 11.01 10.01
N LEU A 138 7.73 10.04 9.72
CA LEU A 138 7.88 8.82 10.49
C LEU A 138 9.34 8.64 10.92
N PRO A 139 9.68 8.59 12.22
CA PRO A 139 11.06 8.39 12.66
C PRO A 139 11.60 7.05 12.19
N LEU A 140 12.89 7.01 11.86
CA LEU A 140 13.58 5.79 11.48
C LEU A 140 14.32 5.13 12.65
N TYR A 141 14.57 3.83 12.49
CA TYR A 141 15.63 3.14 13.19
C TYR A 141 16.80 2.94 12.21
N ILE A 142 17.92 3.63 12.46
CA ILE A 142 19.16 3.45 11.68
C ILE A 142 20.16 2.62 12.49
N HIS A 143 20.37 2.99 13.75
CA HIS A 143 21.18 2.27 14.74
C HIS A 143 20.74 2.68 16.15
N ALA A 144 21.22 1.97 17.17
CA ALA A 144 20.81 2.19 18.57
C ALA A 144 20.94 3.64 19.05
N SER A 145 22.06 4.32 18.75
CA SER A 145 22.25 5.72 19.17
C SER A 145 21.30 6.71 18.48
N HIS A 146 20.97 6.50 17.19
CA HIS A 146 19.98 7.31 16.48
C HIS A 146 18.57 7.03 17.03
N TRP A 147 18.25 5.75 17.28
CA TRP A 147 16.99 5.35 17.88
C TRP A 147 16.74 5.93 19.27
N ALA A 148 17.76 5.99 20.12
CA ALA A 148 17.66 6.60 21.44
C ALA A 148 17.16 8.06 21.39
N ARG A 149 17.48 8.78 20.29
CA ARG A 149 17.01 10.14 20.01
C ARG A 149 15.69 10.16 19.26
N SER A 150 15.50 9.28 18.28
CA SER A 150 14.31 9.29 17.41
C SER A 150 13.07 8.71 18.09
N ARG A 151 13.22 7.80 19.06
CA ARG A 151 12.12 7.11 19.75
C ARG A 151 11.10 8.04 20.41
N GLN A 152 11.54 9.20 20.90
CA GLN A 152 10.64 10.17 21.56
C GLN A 152 9.60 10.74 20.60
N TYR A 153 9.86 10.69 19.29
CA TYR A 153 8.97 11.19 18.26
C TYR A 153 7.98 10.13 17.76
N ILE A 154 8.09 8.86 18.19
CA ILE A 154 7.20 7.77 17.75
C ILE A 154 5.74 8.07 18.08
N GLY A 155 5.45 8.43 19.34
CA GLY A 155 4.07 8.76 19.77
C GLY A 155 3.43 9.84 18.89
N PRO A 156 4.03 11.05 18.83
CA PRO A 156 3.52 12.14 17.99
C PRO A 156 3.43 11.78 16.49
N ALA A 157 4.45 11.11 15.93
CA ALA A 157 4.47 10.74 14.52
C ALA A 157 3.31 9.82 14.15
N PHE A 158 3.11 8.72 14.90
CA PHE A 158 2.02 7.80 14.63
C PHE A 158 0.65 8.43 14.90
N GLN A 159 0.50 9.25 15.94
CA GLN A 159 -0.74 9.99 16.18
C GLN A 159 -1.10 10.93 15.01
N SER A 160 -0.10 11.59 14.42
CA SER A 160 -0.32 12.42 13.23
C SER A 160 -0.83 11.60 12.04
N LEU A 161 -0.33 10.37 11.87
CA LEU A 161 -0.73 9.44 10.81
C LEU A 161 -2.11 8.84 11.04
N LEU A 162 -2.57 8.70 12.28
CA LEU A 162 -3.89 8.15 12.59
C LEU A 162 -5.01 9.20 12.47
N GLY A 163 -4.62 10.48 12.53
CA GLY A 163 -5.46 11.65 12.31
C GLY A 163 -6.18 12.17 13.57
N PRO A 164 -6.75 13.39 13.49
CA PRO A 164 -7.41 14.03 14.62
C PRO A 164 -8.63 13.21 15.06
N GLY A 165 -8.65 12.81 16.34
CA GLY A 165 -9.72 11.99 16.92
C GLY A 165 -9.22 10.82 17.78
N GLN A 166 -7.95 10.44 17.64
CA GLN A 166 -7.29 9.50 18.56
C GLN A 166 -6.41 10.26 19.56
N LEU A 167 -7.01 10.87 20.58
CA LEU A 167 -6.30 11.55 21.66
C LEU A 167 -5.73 10.58 22.72
N GLY A 168 -5.54 9.31 22.35
CA GLY A 168 -5.07 8.26 23.24
C GLY A 168 -3.56 8.07 23.18
N GLN A 169 -3.03 7.37 24.19
CA GLN A 169 -1.70 6.79 24.12
C GLN A 169 -1.64 5.85 22.91
N LEU A 170 -0.57 5.97 22.11
CA LEU A 170 -0.34 5.11 20.95
C LEU A 170 -0.38 3.64 21.39
N SER A 171 -1.29 2.85 20.81
CA SER A 171 -1.36 1.42 21.09
C SER A 171 -0.42 0.64 20.17
N ALA A 172 0.05 -0.52 20.64
CA ALA A 172 0.85 -1.44 19.82
C ALA A 172 0.14 -1.85 18.51
N SER A 173 -1.20 -1.99 18.55
CA SER A 173 -2.00 -2.33 17.37
C SER A 173 -2.05 -1.18 16.36
N ASP A 174 -2.06 0.08 16.80
CA ASP A 174 -2.02 1.23 15.89
C ASP A 174 -0.68 1.31 15.17
N ALA A 175 0.42 1.06 15.89
CA ALA A 175 1.74 1.03 15.29
C ALA A 175 1.90 -0.10 14.27
N LEU A 176 1.41 -1.30 14.60
CA LEU A 176 1.34 -2.42 13.66
C LEU A 176 0.56 -2.04 12.41
N ASN A 177 -0.60 -1.39 12.55
CA ASN A 177 -1.43 -0.96 11.42
C ASN A 177 -0.70 0.01 10.49
N VAL A 178 -0.06 1.04 11.05
CA VAL A 178 0.66 2.05 10.27
C VAL A 178 1.85 1.43 9.53
N CYS A 179 2.70 0.66 10.23
CA CYS A 179 3.86 0.01 9.61
C CYS A 179 3.46 -0.97 8.52
N CYS A 180 2.48 -1.85 8.78
CA CYS A 180 2.00 -2.81 7.78
C CYS A 180 1.33 -2.12 6.59
N SER A 181 0.58 -1.04 6.81
CA SER A 181 -0.06 -0.28 5.72
C SER A 181 0.98 0.38 4.82
N LEU A 182 2.01 0.98 5.41
CA LEU A 182 3.13 1.56 4.67
C LEU A 182 3.85 0.48 3.85
N LEU A 183 4.25 -0.62 4.48
CA LEU A 183 4.88 -1.74 3.77
C LEU A 183 4.00 -2.26 2.63
N THR A 184 2.69 -2.40 2.83
CA THR A 184 1.75 -2.79 1.76
C THR A 184 1.70 -1.76 0.62
N HIS A 185 1.75 -0.46 0.92
CA HIS A 185 1.81 0.57 -0.10
C HIS A 185 3.09 0.45 -0.93
N ALA A 186 4.27 0.43 -0.29
CA ALA A 186 5.52 0.27 -1.02
C ALA A 186 5.61 -1.06 -1.76
N ALA A 187 5.10 -2.15 -1.21
CA ALA A 187 5.01 -3.43 -1.93
C ALA A 187 4.16 -3.30 -3.19
N THR A 188 3.08 -2.51 -3.15
CA THR A 188 2.24 -2.23 -4.31
C THR A 188 3.03 -1.46 -5.37
N ASP A 189 3.74 -0.40 -4.99
CA ASP A 189 4.56 0.40 -5.91
C ASP A 189 5.70 -0.44 -6.51
N LEU A 190 6.35 -1.30 -5.73
CA LEU A 190 7.47 -2.14 -6.16
C LEU A 190 7.04 -3.33 -7.05
N SER A 191 5.78 -3.75 -6.98
CA SER A 191 5.28 -4.93 -7.71
C SER A 191 4.36 -4.62 -8.88
N LEU A 192 3.78 -3.41 -8.92
CA LEU A 192 2.89 -2.95 -9.98
C LEU A 192 3.39 -1.68 -10.67
N GLY A 193 4.30 -0.92 -10.04
CA GLY A 193 4.81 0.34 -10.57
C GLY A 193 5.86 0.17 -11.65
N ALA A 194 6.07 1.23 -12.43
CA ALA A 194 6.92 1.18 -13.62
C ALA A 194 8.43 1.17 -13.31
N LYS A 195 8.87 1.72 -12.16
CA LYS A 195 10.29 1.89 -11.85
C LYS A 195 10.63 1.50 -10.42
N VAL A 196 11.43 0.45 -10.30
CA VAL A 196 12.04 0.03 -9.03
C VAL A 196 13.29 0.87 -8.82
N THR A 197 13.30 1.70 -7.79
CA THR A 197 14.47 2.50 -7.42
C THR A 197 15.14 1.93 -6.18
N GLU A 198 16.46 2.06 -6.08
CA GLU A 198 17.22 1.69 -4.88
C GLU A 198 16.65 2.37 -3.63
N ARG A 199 16.24 3.64 -3.76
CA ARG A 199 15.63 4.42 -2.68
C ARG A 199 14.32 3.80 -2.18
N ALA A 200 13.40 3.43 -3.09
CA ALA A 200 12.15 2.80 -2.71
C ALA A 200 12.36 1.44 -2.01
N VAL A 201 13.32 0.65 -2.51
CA VAL A 201 13.70 -0.63 -1.90
C VAL A 201 14.31 -0.42 -0.51
N GLN A 202 15.17 0.59 -0.35
CA GLN A 202 15.76 0.91 0.95
C GLN A 202 14.70 1.35 1.96
N MET A 203 13.79 2.25 1.57
CA MET A 203 12.76 2.75 2.48
C MET A 203 11.77 1.66 2.92
N TYR A 204 11.49 0.68 2.04
CA TYR A 204 10.74 -0.51 2.42
C TYR A 204 11.47 -1.28 3.55
N ALA A 205 12.78 -1.49 3.41
CA ALA A 205 13.58 -2.14 4.45
C ALA A 205 13.68 -1.30 5.74
N ASP A 206 13.71 0.02 5.64
CA ASP A 206 13.76 0.90 6.81
C ASP A 206 12.47 0.81 7.64
N VAL A 207 11.30 0.75 6.99
CA VAL A 207 10.01 0.54 7.69
C VAL A 207 9.95 -0.86 8.30
N HIS A 208 10.49 -1.88 7.62
CA HIS A 208 10.62 -3.22 8.20
C HIS A 208 11.51 -3.20 9.45
N ARG A 209 12.67 -2.53 9.40
CA ARG A 209 13.55 -2.42 10.57
C ARG A 209 12.90 -1.68 11.74
N LEU A 210 12.16 -0.61 11.44
CA LEU A 210 11.36 0.11 12.44
C LEU A 210 10.32 -0.82 13.07
N LEU A 211 9.60 -1.60 12.27
CA LEU A 211 8.61 -2.56 12.74
C LEU A 211 9.24 -3.60 13.68
N LEU A 212 10.42 -4.13 13.34
CA LEU A 212 11.18 -5.03 14.23
C LEU A 212 11.57 -4.35 15.55
N GLN A 213 12.01 -3.09 15.51
CA GLN A 213 12.35 -2.36 16.74
C GLN A 213 11.12 -2.19 17.64
N LEU A 214 10.00 -1.80 17.07
CA LEU A 214 8.75 -1.62 17.82
C LEU A 214 8.25 -2.96 18.38
N ALA A 215 8.41 -4.05 17.63
CA ALA A 215 8.08 -5.40 18.09
C ALA A 215 8.98 -5.86 19.25
N TYR A 216 10.25 -5.44 19.27
CA TYR A 216 11.18 -5.71 20.36
C TYR A 216 10.80 -4.94 21.63
N GLU A 217 10.44 -3.65 21.49
CA GLU A 217 10.10 -2.80 22.64
C GLU A 217 8.68 -3.03 23.17
N TRP A 218 7.72 -3.40 22.30
CA TRP A 218 6.31 -3.62 22.63
C TRP A 218 5.91 -5.05 22.27
N PRO A 219 6.07 -6.02 23.19
CA PRO A 219 5.68 -7.41 22.96
C PRO A 219 4.20 -7.58 22.58
N GLU A 220 3.32 -6.67 23.01
CA GLU A 220 1.91 -6.62 22.62
C GLU A 220 1.73 -6.44 21.10
N LEU A 221 2.70 -5.83 20.41
CA LEU A 221 2.72 -5.70 18.96
C LEU A 221 2.89 -7.07 18.30
N LYS A 222 3.85 -7.87 18.77
CA LYS A 222 4.06 -9.26 18.30
C LYS A 222 2.82 -10.10 18.57
N GLN A 223 2.23 -9.99 19.76
CA GLN A 223 1.00 -10.69 20.10
C GLN A 223 -0.16 -10.29 19.17
N ALA A 224 -0.36 -8.98 18.93
CA ALA A 224 -1.40 -8.50 18.03
C ALA A 224 -1.20 -8.99 16.58
N ALA A 225 0.05 -9.10 16.12
CA ALA A 225 0.38 -9.65 14.81
C ALA A 225 0.07 -11.16 14.76
N ALA A 226 0.48 -11.92 15.77
CA ALA A 226 0.20 -13.35 15.88
C ALA A 226 -1.31 -13.62 15.93
N ASP A 227 -2.06 -12.90 16.76
CA ASP A 227 -3.51 -13.01 16.89
C ASP A 227 -4.22 -12.79 15.55
N ARG A 228 -3.77 -11.81 14.74
CA ARG A 228 -4.34 -11.55 13.41
C ARG A 228 -4.12 -12.72 12.46
N VAL A 229 -2.91 -13.26 12.42
CA VAL A 229 -2.55 -14.39 11.56
C VAL A 229 -3.32 -15.64 11.98
N HIS A 230 -3.31 -15.97 13.27
CA HIS A 230 -4.02 -17.12 13.83
C HIS A 230 -5.53 -17.02 13.66
N THR A 231 -6.12 -15.85 13.88
CA THR A 231 -7.55 -15.60 13.63
C THR A 231 -7.89 -15.81 12.15
N PHE A 232 -7.06 -15.32 11.23
CA PHE A 232 -7.27 -15.52 9.79
C PHE A 232 -7.19 -17.00 9.40
N LEU A 233 -6.24 -17.74 9.96
CA LEU A 233 -6.05 -19.16 9.69
C LEU A 233 -7.20 -20.01 10.25
N SER A 234 -7.53 -19.83 11.53
CA SER A 234 -8.50 -20.64 12.27
C SER A 234 -9.96 -20.30 11.98
N GLU A 235 -10.28 -19.05 11.63
CA GLU A 235 -11.66 -18.60 11.44
C GLU A 235 -11.94 -18.14 10.00
N PRO A 236 -12.45 -19.03 9.12
CA PRO A 236 -12.82 -18.67 7.75
C PRO A 236 -13.76 -17.44 7.64
N ALA A 237 -14.62 -17.23 8.64
CA ALA A 237 -15.52 -16.07 8.69
C ALA A 237 -14.80 -14.73 8.91
N LYS A 238 -13.59 -14.76 9.46
CA LYS A 238 -12.75 -13.56 9.69
C LYS A 238 -11.85 -13.23 8.51
N ARG A 239 -11.73 -14.13 7.53
CA ARG A 239 -10.91 -13.90 6.32
C ARG A 239 -11.47 -12.83 5.40
N VAL A 240 -12.73 -12.46 5.56
CA VAL A 240 -13.42 -11.48 4.71
C VAL A 240 -12.85 -10.07 4.89
N ARG A 241 -13.01 -9.22 3.86
CA ARG A 241 -12.50 -7.83 3.86
C ARG A 241 -13.00 -6.97 5.04
N ARG A 242 -14.15 -7.34 5.62
CA ARG A 242 -14.67 -6.63 6.79
C ARG A 242 -13.80 -6.83 8.03
N SER A 243 -13.25 -8.02 8.22
CA SER A 243 -12.46 -8.40 9.39
C SER A 243 -10.96 -8.29 9.12
N THR A 244 -10.49 -8.73 7.96
CA THR A 244 -9.11 -8.55 7.50
C THR A 244 -9.10 -7.53 6.36
N HIS A 245 -8.80 -6.27 6.62
CA HIS A 245 -8.97 -5.22 5.60
C HIS A 245 -8.08 -5.42 4.37
N SER A 246 -6.80 -5.69 4.61
CA SER A 246 -5.74 -5.80 3.61
C SER A 246 -5.05 -7.17 3.75
N MET A 247 -4.87 -7.87 2.63
CA MET A 247 -4.08 -9.11 2.60
C MET A 247 -2.58 -8.83 2.71
N GLY A 248 -2.13 -7.66 2.24
CA GLY A 248 -0.74 -7.23 2.40
C GLY A 248 -0.41 -7.01 3.87
N ASP A 249 -1.28 -6.31 4.60
CA ASP A 249 -1.02 -6.00 6.01
C ASP A 249 -0.98 -7.28 6.85
N LEU A 250 -1.86 -8.24 6.55
CA LEU A 250 -1.84 -9.57 7.15
C LEU A 250 -0.53 -10.29 6.85
N ALA A 251 -0.07 -10.29 5.59
CA ALA A 251 1.17 -10.95 5.21
C ALA A 251 2.39 -10.30 5.89
N HIS A 252 2.42 -8.98 6.03
CA HIS A 252 3.47 -8.26 6.76
C HIS A 252 3.52 -8.57 8.26
N CYS A 253 2.44 -9.09 8.86
CA CYS A 253 2.50 -9.58 10.24
C CYS A 253 3.53 -10.72 10.40
N LEU A 254 3.81 -11.48 9.34
CA LEU A 254 4.82 -12.55 9.35
C LEU A 254 6.26 -12.03 9.55
N LEU A 255 6.50 -10.72 9.40
CA LEU A 255 7.81 -10.11 9.67
C LEU A 255 8.13 -10.03 11.16
N VAL A 256 7.14 -10.21 12.05
CA VAL A 256 7.32 -10.07 13.51
C VAL A 256 6.76 -11.27 14.31
N VAL A 257 6.25 -12.29 13.62
CA VAL A 257 5.66 -13.50 14.22
C VAL A 257 6.62 -14.67 14.09
N ASP A 258 6.86 -15.40 15.19
CA ASP A 258 7.86 -16.46 15.26
C ASP A 258 7.33 -17.84 14.85
N ASP A 259 6.08 -18.14 15.18
CA ASP A 259 5.48 -19.49 15.10
C ASP A 259 4.74 -19.80 13.80
N VAL A 260 4.54 -18.79 12.94
CA VAL A 260 3.88 -18.94 11.64
C VAL A 260 4.81 -18.48 10.52
N ASP A 261 4.78 -19.22 9.42
CA ASP A 261 5.49 -18.87 8.18
C ASP A 261 4.50 -18.71 7.01
N TRP A 262 5.03 -18.37 5.84
CA TRP A 262 4.24 -18.25 4.62
C TRP A 262 3.54 -19.56 4.22
N LYS A 263 4.15 -20.72 4.47
CA LYS A 263 3.58 -22.04 4.12
C LYS A 263 2.31 -22.37 4.88
N HIS A 264 2.21 -21.92 6.12
CA HIS A 264 0.95 -22.00 6.87
C HIS A 264 -0.14 -21.09 6.28
N LEU A 265 0.26 -19.91 5.78
CA LEU A 265 -0.67 -18.88 5.31
C LEU A 265 -1.15 -19.09 3.86
N GLU A 266 -0.33 -19.68 2.99
CA GLU A 266 -0.55 -19.71 1.54
C GLU A 266 -1.89 -20.35 1.13
N SER A 267 -2.29 -21.43 1.81
CA SER A 267 -3.52 -22.18 1.52
C SER A 267 -4.80 -21.38 1.80
N ALA A 268 -4.76 -20.45 2.74
CA ALA A 268 -5.89 -19.58 3.08
C ALA A 268 -5.80 -18.22 2.37
N ALA A 269 -4.60 -17.68 2.21
CA ALA A 269 -4.39 -16.34 1.67
C ALA A 269 -4.56 -16.27 0.14
N ILE A 270 -4.10 -17.28 -0.62
CA ILE A 270 -4.20 -17.25 -2.08
C ILE A 270 -5.66 -17.28 -2.55
N PRO A 271 -6.53 -18.23 -2.12
CA PRO A 271 -7.93 -18.23 -2.51
C PRO A 271 -8.64 -16.93 -2.14
N GLU A 272 -8.38 -16.40 -0.95
CA GLU A 272 -8.98 -15.15 -0.48
C GLU A 272 -8.49 -13.93 -1.28
N ALA A 273 -7.21 -13.89 -1.66
CA ALA A 273 -6.66 -12.84 -2.52
C ALA A 273 -7.31 -12.84 -3.91
N LEU A 274 -7.50 -14.02 -4.51
CA LEU A 274 -8.20 -14.18 -5.79
C LEU A 274 -9.66 -13.74 -5.66
N ARG A 275 -10.37 -14.19 -4.62
CA ARG A 275 -11.78 -13.81 -4.34
C ARG A 275 -11.95 -12.30 -4.20
N ARG A 276 -11.04 -11.64 -3.49
CA ARG A 276 -11.03 -10.17 -3.36
C ARG A 276 -10.72 -9.46 -4.68
N HIS A 277 -9.92 -10.07 -5.54
CA HIS A 277 -9.63 -9.52 -6.86
C HIS A 277 -10.87 -9.55 -7.76
N VAL A 278 -11.64 -10.65 -7.76
CA VAL A 278 -12.96 -10.71 -8.45
C VAL A 278 -13.83 -9.54 -8.02
N TRP A 279 -13.99 -9.35 -6.71
CA TRP A 279 -14.80 -8.25 -6.18
C TRP A 279 -14.31 -6.87 -6.65
N ARG A 280 -13.00 -6.63 -6.72
CA ARG A 280 -12.43 -5.36 -7.21
C ARG A 280 -12.81 -5.11 -8.67
N ARG A 281 -12.56 -6.09 -9.54
CA ARG A 281 -12.90 -6.01 -10.97
C ARG A 281 -14.40 -5.82 -11.20
N GLU A 282 -15.25 -6.44 -10.39
CA GLU A 282 -16.71 -6.19 -10.47
C GLU A 282 -17.09 -4.75 -10.09
N CYS A 283 -16.38 -4.13 -9.14
CA CYS A 283 -16.61 -2.72 -8.79
C CYS A 283 -16.20 -1.79 -9.94
N GLU A 284 -15.21 -2.18 -10.73
CA GLU A 284 -14.78 -1.52 -11.97
C GLU A 284 -15.73 -1.82 -13.15
N GLY A 285 -16.81 -2.59 -12.93
CA GLY A 285 -17.79 -2.96 -13.95
C GLY A 285 -17.37 -4.13 -14.84
N LEU A 286 -16.26 -4.80 -14.52
CA LEU A 286 -15.73 -5.93 -15.25
C LEU A 286 -16.21 -7.24 -14.59
N LEU A 287 -16.81 -8.10 -15.39
CA LEU A 287 -17.42 -9.34 -14.91
C LEU A 287 -16.69 -10.50 -15.55
N PHE A 288 -16.33 -11.50 -14.75
CA PHE A 288 -15.74 -12.73 -15.27
C PHE A 288 -16.78 -13.50 -16.11
N ASP A 289 -16.38 -13.93 -17.31
CA ASP A 289 -17.24 -14.70 -18.20
C ASP A 289 -16.99 -16.21 -18.02
N GLU A 290 -17.83 -16.87 -17.24
CA GLU A 290 -17.75 -18.32 -17.07
C GLU A 290 -18.13 -19.10 -18.36
N GLY A 291 -18.71 -18.43 -19.36
CA GLY A 291 -19.09 -19.06 -20.62
C GLY A 291 -17.95 -19.20 -21.63
N SER A 292 -16.87 -18.42 -21.49
CA SER A 292 -15.87 -18.25 -22.55
C SER A 292 -14.84 -19.38 -22.66
N PHE A 293 -14.57 -20.12 -21.58
CA PHE A 293 -13.60 -21.22 -21.60
C PHE A 293 -14.21 -22.54 -22.11
N ASP A 294 -13.41 -23.49 -22.59
CA ASP A 294 -13.85 -24.75 -23.22
C ASP A 294 -14.18 -25.90 -22.23
N GLY A 295 -13.93 -25.69 -20.94
CA GLY A 295 -14.06 -26.69 -19.87
C GLY A 295 -12.73 -27.28 -19.40
N SER A 296 -11.62 -26.93 -20.04
CA SER A 296 -10.26 -27.24 -19.59
C SER A 296 -9.79 -26.26 -18.52
N ALA A 297 -8.90 -26.74 -17.63
CA ALA A 297 -8.25 -25.90 -16.63
C ALA A 297 -7.40 -24.80 -17.28
N SER A 298 -6.63 -25.15 -18.31
CA SER A 298 -5.77 -24.22 -19.06
C SER A 298 -6.55 -23.06 -19.67
N SER A 299 -7.69 -23.35 -20.33
CA SER A 299 -8.53 -22.30 -20.92
C SER A 299 -9.12 -21.39 -19.84
N LEU A 300 -9.55 -21.92 -18.69
CA LEU A 300 -10.06 -21.10 -17.59
C LEU A 300 -8.98 -20.18 -17.02
N LEU A 301 -7.76 -20.69 -16.82
CA LEU A 301 -6.66 -19.89 -16.29
C LEU A 301 -6.25 -18.77 -17.25
N LYS A 302 -6.25 -19.04 -18.56
CA LYS A 302 -6.02 -18.00 -19.57
C LYS A 302 -7.09 -16.89 -19.52
N GLU A 303 -8.36 -17.26 -19.35
CA GLU A 303 -9.43 -16.27 -19.17
C GLU A 303 -9.27 -15.47 -17.87
N TRP A 304 -8.79 -16.11 -16.80
CA TRP A 304 -8.44 -15.42 -15.55
C TRP A 304 -7.31 -14.42 -15.72
N GLU A 305 -6.25 -14.78 -16.45
CA GLU A 305 -5.11 -13.91 -16.71
C GLU A 305 -5.52 -12.65 -17.47
N ASN A 306 -6.42 -12.77 -18.43
CA ASN A 306 -7.02 -11.63 -19.13
C ASN A 306 -7.89 -10.77 -18.19
N PHE A 307 -8.67 -11.41 -17.31
CA PHE A 307 -9.55 -10.73 -16.38
C PHE A 307 -8.79 -9.99 -15.28
N ALA A 308 -7.72 -10.58 -14.75
CA ALA A 308 -7.04 -10.20 -13.52
C ALA A 308 -5.50 -10.35 -13.61
N PRO A 309 -4.82 -9.66 -14.53
CA PRO A 309 -3.39 -9.86 -14.82
C PRO A 309 -2.46 -9.53 -13.66
N ASN A 310 -2.93 -8.73 -12.70
CA ASN A 310 -2.17 -8.29 -11.53
C ASN A 310 -2.60 -8.99 -10.24
N ALA A 311 -3.39 -10.07 -10.34
CA ALA A 311 -3.73 -10.87 -9.17
C ALA A 311 -2.48 -11.42 -8.49
N CYS A 312 -2.44 -11.36 -7.16
CA CYS A 312 -1.36 -11.87 -6.32
C CYS A 312 0.04 -11.24 -6.48
N LYS A 313 0.31 -10.32 -7.43
CA LYS A 313 1.65 -9.70 -7.59
C LYS A 313 2.18 -9.04 -6.31
N VAL A 314 1.35 -8.24 -5.64
CA VAL A 314 1.72 -7.60 -4.36
C VAL A 314 2.07 -8.65 -3.30
N LEU A 315 1.23 -9.68 -3.17
CA LEU A 315 1.45 -10.76 -2.20
C LEU A 315 2.71 -11.57 -2.54
N CYS A 316 3.02 -11.73 -3.83
CA CYS A 316 4.22 -12.38 -4.31
C CYS A 316 5.49 -11.62 -3.92
N PHE A 317 5.51 -10.29 -4.08
CA PHE A 317 6.61 -9.46 -3.60
C PHE A 317 6.80 -9.57 -2.08
N ILE A 318 5.71 -9.46 -1.32
CA ILE A 318 5.77 -9.54 0.15
C ILE A 318 6.34 -10.91 0.58
N THR A 319 5.87 -11.98 -0.03
CA THR A 319 6.31 -13.35 0.25
C THR A 319 7.80 -13.54 -0.06
N PHE A 320 8.25 -13.05 -1.21
CA PHE A 320 9.65 -13.07 -1.59
C PHE A 320 10.50 -12.30 -0.56
N TYR A 321 10.08 -11.09 -0.20
CA TYR A 321 10.82 -10.28 0.77
C TYR A 321 10.91 -10.96 2.13
N ILE A 322 9.80 -11.48 2.66
CA ILE A 322 9.78 -12.22 3.94
C ILE A 322 10.79 -13.36 3.89
N ARG A 323 10.82 -14.15 2.82
CA ARG A 323 11.66 -15.35 2.76
C ARG A 323 13.14 -15.06 2.56
N GLU A 324 13.47 -13.95 1.90
CA GLU A 324 14.86 -13.63 1.54
C GLU A 324 15.53 -12.66 2.52
N PHE A 325 14.74 -11.79 3.17
CA PHE A 325 15.27 -10.69 3.99
C PHE A 325 14.54 -10.51 5.31
N GLY A 326 13.22 -10.78 5.35
CA GLY A 326 12.40 -10.54 6.54
C GLY A 326 12.59 -11.57 7.65
N LYS A 327 12.56 -12.85 7.26
CA LYS A 327 12.69 -14.03 8.11
C LYS A 327 13.21 -15.20 7.26
N PRO A 328 14.50 -15.18 6.87
CA PRO A 328 15.10 -16.27 6.12
C PRO A 328 14.98 -17.61 6.86
N THR A 329 14.89 -18.71 6.10
CA THR A 329 14.77 -20.05 6.69
C THR A 329 15.94 -20.33 7.64
N GLY A 330 15.63 -20.57 8.92
CA GLY A 330 16.63 -20.87 9.94
C GLY A 330 17.17 -19.65 10.69
N SER A 331 16.75 -18.43 10.35
CA SER A 331 17.09 -17.21 11.09
C SER A 331 16.00 -16.86 12.10
N SER A 332 16.40 -16.44 13.30
CA SER A 332 15.51 -15.79 14.27
C SER A 332 15.26 -14.32 13.89
N LEU A 333 14.24 -13.69 14.50
CA LEU A 333 14.01 -12.25 14.31
C LEU A 333 15.19 -11.43 14.85
N GLU A 334 15.82 -11.89 15.92
CA GLU A 334 17.02 -11.29 16.50
C GLU A 334 18.21 -11.34 15.51
N ASP A 335 18.41 -12.46 14.81
CA ASP A 335 19.46 -12.56 13.78
C ASP A 335 19.24 -11.55 12.65
N VAL A 336 17.99 -11.39 12.21
CA VAL A 336 17.62 -10.41 11.18
C VAL A 336 17.90 -8.99 11.67
N MET A 337 17.53 -8.66 12.91
CA MET A 337 17.83 -7.35 13.50
C MET A 337 19.35 -7.11 13.56
N VAL A 338 20.14 -8.10 13.97
CA VAL A 338 21.61 -8.00 14.03
C VAL A 338 22.20 -7.78 12.63
N GLU A 339 21.73 -8.49 11.61
CA GLU A 339 22.21 -8.27 10.23
C GLU A 339 21.89 -6.84 9.75
N MET A 340 20.67 -6.37 9.97
CA MET A 340 20.26 -5.02 9.57
C MET A 340 21.06 -3.95 10.32
N ASP A 341 21.27 -4.13 11.63
CA ASP A 341 22.02 -3.20 12.49
C ASP A 341 23.49 -3.15 12.12
N GLY A 342 24.09 -4.28 11.72
CA GLY A 342 25.46 -4.35 11.22
C GLY A 342 25.71 -3.49 9.96
N ARG A 343 24.64 -3.11 9.25
CA ARG A 343 24.68 -2.22 8.08
C ARG A 343 23.96 -0.89 8.31
N TRP A 344 23.65 -0.56 9.55
CA TRP A 344 22.93 0.67 9.94
C TRP A 344 21.59 0.81 9.19
N GLY A 345 20.85 -0.29 9.11
CA GLY A 345 19.58 -0.39 8.38
C GLY A 345 19.73 -0.55 6.86
N ARG A 346 20.93 -0.38 6.30
CA ARG A 346 21.13 -0.44 4.84
C ARG A 346 21.10 -1.86 4.30
N LEU A 347 20.39 -2.03 3.20
CA LEU A 347 20.52 -3.23 2.38
C LEU A 347 21.88 -3.24 1.69
N SER A 348 22.46 -4.44 1.54
CA SER A 348 23.68 -4.59 0.73
C SER A 348 23.38 -4.33 -0.76
N PRO A 349 24.36 -3.90 -1.56
CA PRO A 349 24.18 -3.75 -3.01
C PRO A 349 23.67 -5.03 -3.69
N ALA A 350 24.11 -6.20 -3.19
CA ALA A 350 23.63 -7.50 -3.66
C ALA A 350 22.13 -7.71 -3.35
N SER A 351 21.67 -7.28 -2.17
CA SER A 351 20.26 -7.35 -1.78
C SER A 351 19.39 -6.43 -2.64
N HIS A 352 19.85 -5.20 -2.88
CA HIS A 352 19.20 -4.26 -3.81
C HIS A 352 19.05 -4.84 -5.21
N CYS A 353 20.15 -5.37 -5.78
CA CYS A 353 20.15 -6.01 -7.09
C CYS A 353 19.18 -7.20 -7.14
N LYS A 354 19.17 -8.03 -6.08
CA LYS A 354 18.28 -9.20 -5.98
C LYS A 354 16.81 -8.79 -5.94
N ILE A 355 16.44 -7.77 -5.16
CA ILE A 355 15.07 -7.25 -5.11
C ILE A 355 14.67 -6.65 -6.46
N ALA A 356 15.52 -5.82 -7.06
CA ALA A 356 15.24 -5.21 -8.36
C ALA A 356 15.05 -6.26 -9.47
N SER A 357 15.92 -7.29 -9.51
CA SER A 357 15.81 -8.41 -10.44
C SER A 357 14.51 -9.21 -10.24
N PHE A 358 14.11 -9.42 -8.98
CA PHE A 358 12.86 -10.08 -8.66
C PHE A 358 11.65 -9.25 -9.11
N CYS A 359 11.61 -7.95 -8.82
CA CYS A 359 10.53 -7.07 -9.27
C CYS A 359 10.42 -7.04 -10.80
N ASN A 360 11.54 -6.97 -11.53
CA ASN A 360 11.54 -7.06 -12.98
C ASN A 360 10.96 -8.40 -13.47
N SER A 361 11.36 -9.50 -12.84
CA SER A 361 10.83 -10.84 -13.14
C SER A 361 9.32 -10.93 -12.87
N LEU A 362 8.86 -10.32 -11.78
CA LEU A 362 7.46 -10.25 -11.37
C LEU A 362 6.61 -9.38 -12.33
N HIS A 363 7.15 -8.25 -12.79
CA HIS A 363 6.50 -7.39 -13.79
C HIS A 363 6.29 -8.13 -15.11
N GLN A 364 7.25 -8.97 -15.50
CA GLN A 364 7.18 -9.81 -16.71
C GLN A 364 6.22 -10.99 -16.58
N GLN A 365 5.82 -11.38 -15.36
CA GLN A 365 4.83 -12.44 -15.19
C GLN A 365 3.44 -11.96 -15.62
N ALA A 366 2.92 -12.58 -16.68
CA ALA A 366 1.55 -12.40 -17.15
C ALA A 366 0.61 -13.51 -16.65
N THR A 367 1.15 -14.64 -16.19
CA THR A 367 0.37 -15.82 -15.81
C THR A 367 0.21 -15.93 -14.30
N LEU A 368 -0.96 -16.37 -13.84
CA LEU A 368 -1.17 -16.62 -12.41
C LEU A 368 -0.23 -17.74 -11.92
N ARG A 369 0.01 -18.74 -12.76
CA ARG A 369 0.97 -19.82 -12.48
C ARG A 369 2.37 -19.27 -12.23
N GLY A 370 2.89 -18.44 -13.14
CA GLY A 370 4.24 -17.88 -13.00
C GLY A 370 4.40 -17.05 -11.72
N ILE A 371 3.35 -16.30 -11.33
CA ILE A 371 3.34 -15.58 -10.06
C ILE A 371 3.39 -16.55 -8.86
N LEU A 372 2.60 -17.62 -8.86
CA LEU A 372 2.60 -18.61 -7.77
C LEU A 372 3.91 -19.43 -7.70
N GLU A 373 4.55 -19.69 -8.84
CA GLU A 373 5.87 -20.32 -8.91
C GLU A 373 6.94 -19.42 -8.28
N LEU A 374 6.91 -18.10 -8.53
CA LEU A 374 7.79 -17.14 -7.85
C LEU A 374 7.58 -17.11 -6.33
N MET A 375 6.35 -17.34 -5.86
CA MET A 375 6.03 -17.50 -4.45
C MET A 375 6.51 -18.85 -3.87
N GLN A 376 6.95 -19.77 -4.73
CA GLN A 376 7.19 -21.19 -4.43
C GLN A 376 5.97 -21.89 -3.84
N ALA A 377 4.78 -21.49 -4.29
CA ALA A 377 3.53 -22.12 -3.91
C ALA A 377 3.24 -23.26 -4.90
N SER A 378 3.10 -24.49 -4.40
CA SER A 378 2.87 -25.66 -5.26
C SER A 378 1.38 -25.83 -5.53
N TYR A 379 0.96 -25.55 -6.76
CA TYR A 379 -0.41 -25.77 -7.22
C TYR A 379 -0.41 -26.68 -8.44
N ILE A 380 -1.20 -27.74 -8.37
CA ILE A 380 -1.59 -28.49 -9.56
C ILE A 380 -2.57 -27.62 -10.36
N GLU A 381 -2.51 -27.69 -11.70
CA GLU A 381 -3.31 -26.84 -12.59
C GLU A 381 -4.81 -26.92 -12.31
N GLU A 382 -5.33 -28.14 -12.11
CA GLU A 382 -6.73 -28.40 -11.80
C GLU A 382 -7.15 -27.77 -10.47
N TYR A 383 -6.27 -27.78 -9.47
CA TYR A 383 -6.55 -27.17 -8.17
C TYR A 383 -6.53 -25.64 -8.25
N LEU A 384 -5.64 -25.08 -9.06
CA LEU A 384 -5.62 -23.64 -9.32
C LEU A 384 -6.89 -23.19 -10.07
N ALA A 385 -7.30 -23.95 -11.08
CA ALA A 385 -8.56 -23.73 -11.81
C ALA A 385 -9.78 -23.81 -10.87
N GLU A 386 -9.84 -24.81 -10.01
CA GLU A 386 -10.89 -24.94 -8.99
C GLU A 386 -10.91 -23.72 -8.04
N THR A 387 -9.73 -23.26 -7.61
CA THR A 387 -9.58 -22.08 -6.75
C THR A 387 -10.08 -20.81 -7.44
N VAL A 388 -9.81 -20.66 -8.74
CA VAL A 388 -10.35 -19.55 -9.56
C VAL A 388 -11.88 -19.61 -9.65
N LEU A 389 -12.45 -20.78 -9.94
CA LEU A 389 -13.91 -20.94 -9.98
C LEU A 389 -14.56 -20.63 -8.62
N TRP A 390 -13.94 -21.09 -7.54
CA TRP A 390 -14.36 -20.77 -6.18
C TRP A 390 -14.31 -19.25 -5.95
N ALA A 391 -13.20 -18.60 -6.32
CA ALA A 391 -13.03 -17.16 -6.18
C ALA A 391 -14.09 -16.37 -6.97
N VAL A 392 -14.42 -16.78 -8.20
CA VAL A 392 -15.47 -16.16 -9.02
C VAL A 392 -16.84 -16.31 -8.37
N ARG A 393 -17.20 -17.54 -7.98
CA ARG A 393 -18.49 -17.86 -7.36
C ARG A 393 -18.72 -17.13 -6.04
N HIS A 394 -17.67 -16.99 -5.22
CA HIS A 394 -17.77 -16.42 -3.87
C HIS A 394 -17.29 -14.97 -3.76
N GLY A 395 -16.61 -14.45 -4.78
CA GLY A 395 -16.25 -13.05 -4.91
C GLY A 395 -17.36 -12.22 -5.57
N SER A 396 -18.15 -12.85 -6.45
CA SER A 396 -19.19 -12.16 -7.20
C SER A 396 -20.36 -11.68 -6.34
N ARG A 397 -20.76 -10.41 -6.54
CA ARG A 397 -21.98 -9.85 -5.96
C ARG A 397 -23.26 -10.32 -6.66
N ARG A 398 -23.14 -11.03 -7.80
CA ARG A 398 -24.28 -11.43 -8.65
C ARG A 398 -25.29 -12.35 -7.96
N ALA A 399 -24.88 -13.09 -6.93
CA ALA A 399 -25.78 -13.93 -6.15
C ALA A 399 -26.83 -13.14 -5.29
N GLY A 400 -27.09 -11.87 -5.60
CA GLY A 400 -28.10 -11.04 -4.93
C GLY A 400 -28.76 -9.96 -5.80
N ARG A 401 -28.78 -10.09 -7.15
CA ARG A 401 -29.35 -9.07 -8.07
C ARG A 401 -30.80 -8.64 -7.77
N ALA A 402 -31.57 -9.40 -7.01
CA ALA A 402 -32.94 -9.05 -6.68
C ALA A 402 -33.10 -7.84 -5.72
N ASN A 403 -32.06 -7.40 -5.00
CA ASN A 403 -32.20 -6.39 -3.94
C ASN A 403 -31.37 -5.11 -4.08
N TRP A 404 -30.69 -4.91 -5.22
CA TRP A 404 -29.74 -3.80 -5.40
C TRP A 404 -30.33 -2.40 -5.47
N ARG A 405 -31.65 -2.24 -5.68
CA ARG A 405 -32.29 -0.90 -5.67
C ARG A 405 -32.40 -0.29 -4.27
N ARG A 406 -32.14 -1.05 -3.21
CA ARG A 406 -32.05 -0.55 -1.84
C ARG A 406 -30.59 -0.66 -1.45
N GLY A 407 -29.94 0.48 -1.18
CA GLY A 407 -28.49 0.68 -1.13
C GLY A 407 -27.67 -0.42 -0.44
N CYS A 408 -26.36 -0.43 -0.75
CA CYS A 408 -25.32 -1.37 -0.29
C CYS A 408 -25.35 -1.70 1.21
N GLY A 409 -26.35 -2.47 1.65
CA GLY A 409 -26.46 -2.98 3.00
C GLY A 409 -25.47 -4.12 3.24
N PRO A 410 -25.08 -4.37 4.50
CA PRO A 410 -24.19 -5.46 4.85
C PRO A 410 -24.82 -6.80 4.46
N ARG A 411 -24.31 -7.41 3.39
CA ARG A 411 -24.63 -8.78 3.00
C ARG A 411 -24.08 -9.73 4.07
N ARG A 412 -24.87 -10.73 4.50
CA ARG A 412 -24.34 -11.90 5.21
C ARG A 412 -23.43 -12.66 4.23
N GLU A 413 -22.12 -12.48 4.37
CA GLU A 413 -21.13 -13.27 3.63
C GLU A 413 -21.25 -14.72 4.10
N ALA A 414 -21.85 -15.59 3.28
CA ALA A 414 -21.86 -17.02 3.55
C ALA A 414 -20.40 -17.50 3.49
N THR A 415 -19.92 -18.12 4.56
CA THR A 415 -18.55 -18.62 4.69
C THR A 415 -18.44 -20.00 4.04
N PRO A 416 -17.88 -20.14 2.83
CA PRO A 416 -17.72 -21.43 2.20
C PRO A 416 -16.37 -22.00 2.63
N GLN A 417 -16.37 -23.18 3.24
CA GLN A 417 -15.13 -23.94 3.42
C GLN A 417 -14.72 -24.50 2.06
N LEU A 418 -13.45 -24.33 1.67
CA LEU A 418 -12.88 -25.13 0.59
C LEU A 418 -12.89 -26.60 1.06
N ALA A 419 -13.39 -27.48 0.21
CA ALA A 419 -13.27 -28.92 0.42
C ALA A 419 -11.79 -29.33 0.39
N PRO A 420 -11.38 -30.42 1.06
CA PRO A 420 -10.01 -30.92 1.02
C PRO A 420 -9.52 -31.19 -0.42
N ALA A 421 -8.19 -31.13 -0.59
CA ALA A 421 -7.45 -31.13 -1.86
C ALA A 421 -7.78 -32.28 -2.83
N ASP A 422 -8.39 -33.36 -2.35
CA ASP A 422 -8.68 -34.57 -3.14
C ASP A 422 -9.95 -34.46 -4.00
N SER A 423 -10.61 -33.29 -4.04
CA SER A 423 -11.80 -33.08 -4.86
C SER A 423 -11.78 -31.74 -5.58
N CYS A 424 -11.89 -31.76 -6.93
CA CYS A 424 -12.19 -30.58 -7.77
C CYS A 424 -13.66 -30.62 -8.23
N PRO A 425 -14.65 -30.44 -7.33
CA PRO A 425 -16.05 -30.66 -7.64
C PRO A 425 -16.62 -29.62 -8.62
N LEU A 426 -16.17 -28.35 -8.60
CA LEU A 426 -16.69 -27.31 -9.50
C LEU A 426 -16.24 -27.56 -10.93
N LEU A 427 -14.94 -27.86 -11.13
CA LEU A 427 -14.39 -28.17 -12.44
C LEU A 427 -15.08 -29.40 -13.04
N ARG A 428 -15.25 -30.47 -12.26
CA ARG A 428 -15.98 -31.68 -12.70
C ARG A 428 -17.46 -31.39 -12.99
N SER A 429 -18.12 -30.57 -12.18
CA SER A 429 -19.52 -30.18 -12.42
C SER A 429 -19.67 -29.41 -13.75
N LEU A 430 -18.72 -28.54 -14.07
CA LEU A 430 -18.71 -27.79 -15.33
C LEU A 430 -18.45 -28.69 -16.54
N GLN A 431 -17.51 -29.63 -16.41
CA GLN A 431 -17.21 -30.61 -17.45
C GLN A 431 -18.42 -31.52 -17.73
N GLY A 432 -19.10 -31.98 -16.68
CA GLY A 432 -20.30 -32.81 -16.79
C GLY A 432 -21.50 -32.10 -17.43
N ALA A 433 -21.72 -30.82 -17.11
CA ALA A 433 -22.85 -30.05 -17.64
C ALA A 433 -22.79 -29.83 -19.17
N ARG A 434 -21.59 -29.79 -19.76
CA ARG A 434 -21.41 -29.57 -21.20
C ARG A 434 -21.55 -30.82 -22.05
N GLY A 435 -21.46 -32.01 -21.45
CA GLY A 435 -21.72 -33.27 -22.14
C GLY A 435 -23.18 -33.44 -22.63
N VAL A 436 -24.10 -32.59 -22.16
CA VAL A 436 -25.55 -32.70 -22.44
C VAL A 436 -26.04 -31.62 -23.42
N HIS A 437 -25.29 -30.54 -23.66
CA HIS A 437 -25.70 -29.46 -24.58
C HIS A 437 -25.07 -29.60 -25.97
N LYS A 438 -25.67 -30.44 -26.82
CA LYS A 438 -25.50 -30.35 -28.28
C LYS A 438 -26.42 -29.25 -28.83
N SER A 439 -25.85 -28.32 -29.58
CA SER A 439 -26.53 -27.32 -30.43
C SER A 439 -27.27 -26.19 -29.71
N CYS A 440 -26.54 -25.09 -29.45
CA CYS A 440 -27.10 -23.76 -29.69
C CYS A 440 -26.01 -22.88 -30.31
N ALA A 441 -26.35 -22.27 -31.43
CA ALA A 441 -25.45 -21.65 -32.38
C ALA A 441 -24.70 -20.41 -31.85
N ASN A 442 -23.52 -20.21 -32.44
CA ASN A 442 -22.62 -19.07 -32.34
C ASN A 442 -23.33 -17.71 -32.12
N ARG A 443 -23.12 -17.13 -30.93
CA ARG A 443 -23.12 -15.68 -30.74
C ARG A 443 -21.73 -15.27 -30.25
N THR A 444 -20.92 -14.78 -31.17
CA THR A 444 -19.70 -14.03 -30.87
C THR A 444 -20.11 -12.74 -30.16
N MET A 445 -19.98 -12.68 -28.84
CA MET A 445 -20.07 -11.43 -28.10
C MET A 445 -18.72 -10.71 -28.20
N GLN A 446 -18.67 -9.62 -28.97
CA GLN A 446 -17.61 -8.63 -28.84
C GLN A 446 -17.71 -7.98 -27.46
N TRP A 447 -16.59 -7.91 -26.74
CA TRP A 447 -16.39 -7.09 -25.57
C TRP A 447 -16.85 -5.65 -25.87
N ARG A 448 -17.97 -5.23 -25.28
CA ARG A 448 -18.41 -3.83 -25.36
C ARG A 448 -18.13 -3.16 -24.01
N PRO A 449 -17.30 -2.11 -23.96
CA PRO A 449 -17.36 -1.18 -22.84
C PRO A 449 -18.82 -0.68 -22.74
N LYS A 450 -19.33 -0.53 -21.51
CA LYS A 450 -20.62 0.14 -21.31
C LYS A 450 -20.53 1.49 -22.00
N LYS A 451 -21.42 1.76 -22.96
CA LYS A 451 -21.58 3.08 -23.55
C LYS A 451 -21.74 4.08 -22.40
N ALA A 452 -20.84 5.06 -22.33
CA ALA A 452 -21.09 6.27 -21.58
C ALA A 452 -22.38 6.89 -22.14
N CYS A 453 -23.30 7.27 -21.25
CA CYS A 453 -24.47 8.04 -21.62
C CYS A 453 -24.03 9.46 -21.99
N THR A 454 -23.79 9.72 -23.26
CA THR A 454 -23.75 11.07 -23.81
C THR A 454 -25.09 11.37 -24.45
N GLU A 455 -25.92 12.20 -23.81
CA GLU A 455 -26.91 13.05 -24.49
C GLU A 455 -27.49 14.12 -23.55
N MET A 456 -27.66 15.31 -24.14
CA MET A 456 -28.34 16.53 -23.70
C MET A 456 -27.52 17.59 -22.93
N GLU A 457 -26.73 18.36 -23.69
CA GLU A 457 -26.68 19.81 -23.51
C GLU A 457 -27.82 20.43 -24.32
N GLU A 458 -28.84 20.93 -23.62
CA GLU A 458 -29.79 21.91 -24.16
C GLU A 458 -29.80 23.12 -23.22
N GLU A 459 -29.84 24.28 -23.86
CA GLU A 459 -29.72 25.64 -23.34
C GLU A 459 -30.65 25.93 -22.14
N CYS A 460 -30.13 26.64 -21.15
CA CYS A 460 -30.91 27.54 -20.31
C CYS A 460 -30.04 28.71 -19.85
N GLU A 461 -30.10 29.80 -20.63
CA GLU A 461 -29.85 31.15 -20.14
C GLU A 461 -30.85 31.45 -19.00
N GLY A 462 -30.36 31.90 -17.85
CA GLY A 462 -31.22 32.18 -16.71
C GLY A 462 -30.47 32.63 -15.46
N VAL A 463 -30.05 33.89 -15.48
CA VAL A 463 -29.52 34.63 -14.33
C VAL A 463 -30.50 34.57 -13.14
N GLN A 464 -30.05 34.11 -11.97
CA GLN A 464 -30.43 34.68 -10.67
C GLN A 464 -29.29 34.51 -9.66
N THR A 465 -28.66 35.64 -9.34
CA THR A 465 -27.71 35.82 -8.25
C THR A 465 -28.44 35.68 -6.91
N TRP A 466 -28.05 34.69 -6.11
CA TRP A 466 -28.39 34.63 -4.68
C TRP A 466 -27.13 34.91 -3.87
N THR A 467 -27.09 36.09 -3.27
CA THR A 467 -26.12 36.48 -2.25
C THR A 467 -26.46 35.73 -0.97
N VAL A 468 -25.63 34.76 -0.58
CA VAL A 468 -25.72 34.09 0.72
C VAL A 468 -24.76 34.79 1.68
N GLN A 469 -25.31 35.39 2.73
CA GLN A 469 -24.54 35.96 3.83
C GLN A 469 -23.77 34.87 4.59
N PRO A 470 -22.51 35.10 4.99
CA PRO A 470 -21.79 34.17 5.84
C PRO A 470 -22.38 34.21 7.27
N VAL A 471 -22.92 33.07 7.71
CA VAL A 471 -23.27 32.83 9.11
C VAL A 471 -21.98 32.55 9.87
N HIS A 472 -21.58 33.49 10.73
CA HIS A 472 -20.49 33.33 11.69
C HIS A 472 -20.86 32.25 12.73
N TRP A 473 -20.28 31.06 12.60
CA TRP A 473 -20.15 30.13 13.72
C TRP A 473 -18.79 30.34 14.37
N GLY A 474 -18.77 31.20 15.39
CA GLY A 474 -17.63 31.32 16.29
C GLY A 474 -17.55 30.08 17.18
N ILE A 475 -16.57 29.22 16.92
CA ILE A 475 -16.12 28.18 17.86
C ILE A 475 -14.66 28.51 18.19
N PRO A 476 -14.32 28.87 19.45
CA PRO A 476 -12.95 29.14 19.83
C PRO A 476 -12.21 27.82 20.02
N TRP A 477 -11.20 27.55 19.18
CA TRP A 477 -10.22 26.52 19.45
C TRP A 477 -9.22 27.05 20.47
N TYR A 478 -9.42 26.64 21.72
CA TYR A 478 -8.47 26.85 22.80
C TYR A 478 -7.32 25.85 22.63
N VAL A 479 -6.14 26.32 22.22
CA VAL A 479 -4.90 25.54 22.30
C VAL A 479 -4.30 25.82 23.68
N PRO A 480 -4.14 24.84 24.58
CA PRO A 480 -3.45 25.09 25.83
C PRO A 480 -1.96 25.33 25.54
N PRO A 481 -1.29 26.27 26.23
CA PRO A 481 0.14 26.46 26.09
C PRO A 481 0.87 25.18 26.55
N MET A 482 1.87 24.77 25.77
CA MET A 482 2.80 23.72 26.18
C MET A 482 3.43 24.09 27.52
N PHE A 483 3.13 23.30 28.55
CA PHE A 483 3.85 23.33 29.81
C PHE A 483 5.28 22.83 29.56
N VAL A 484 6.24 23.73 29.69
CA VAL A 484 7.66 23.40 29.87
C VAL A 484 7.78 22.66 31.20
N PHE A 485 7.87 21.33 31.16
CA PHE A 485 8.26 20.54 32.32
C PHE A 485 9.77 20.72 32.53
N ALA A 486 10.13 21.64 33.43
CA ALA A 486 11.40 21.56 34.13
C ALA A 486 11.31 20.39 35.14
N MET A 487 11.84 19.23 34.78
CA MET A 487 12.01 18.12 35.73
C MET A 487 13.25 18.38 36.60
N PRO A 488 13.15 18.24 37.93
CA PRO A 488 14.32 18.30 38.79
C PRO A 488 15.10 16.98 38.73
N TRP A 489 16.36 17.09 38.35
CA TRP A 489 17.36 16.04 38.54
C TRP A 489 17.55 15.78 40.05
N GLN A 490 17.08 14.64 40.55
CA GLN A 490 17.54 14.09 41.82
C GLN A 490 18.28 12.79 41.56
N GLY A 491 19.59 12.88 41.63
CA GLY A 491 20.48 11.71 41.64
C GLY A 491 20.36 10.97 42.96
N TRP A 492 20.37 9.63 42.87
CA TRP A 492 20.62 8.75 44.00
C TRP A 492 21.75 7.80 43.63
N TRP A 493 22.74 7.78 44.51
CA TRP A 493 23.91 6.91 44.52
C TRP A 493 23.62 5.66 45.38
N PHE A 494 24.23 4.53 44.96
CA PHE A 494 24.70 3.35 45.72
C PHE A 494 23.72 2.31 46.31
N PRO A 495 24.21 1.08 46.65
CA PRO A 495 25.60 0.56 46.62
C PRO A 495 25.93 -0.42 45.50
#